data_AF-W1NVL5-F1
#
_entry.id   AF-W1NVL5-F1
#
_cell.length_a   1.000
_cell.length_b   1.000
_cell.length_c   1.000
_cell.angle_alpha   90.00
_cell.angle_beta   90.00
_cell.angle_gamma   90.00
#
_symmetry.space_group_name_H-M   'P 1'
#
loop_
_entity.id
_entity.type
_entity.pdbx_description
1 polymer ?
#
loop_
_entity_poly.entity_id
_entity_poly.type
_entity_poly.pdbx_seq_one_letter_code
_entity_poly.pdbx_strand_id
1 'polypeptide(L)'
;MVTSGVRLLVRHGGYFESNQDDRRAYYKEGNLKATLYNGDNSLQQLKAHMGSILSFDPSCLKFMYQEEDKPMDLVDLIDDGDVMCMLMVASNVYICVANQTSQPNLVEHQPFNHTSAPSTRDSCPSVQVNVPTTSNIAAEHESESEGEPVAERDVDMVPRLTIVSDCQKGLQTAIQRVFPGSYPAHCMHHLVDNFRRKWKNTVFVKKFWNAAGALSTKGFEEEMLKIKEIDEGAYQWIME
;
A
#
# COMPACT_ATOMS: atom_id res chain seq x y z
N MET A 1 -13.28 -27.88 13.20
CA MET A 1 -13.44 -27.13 11.94
C MET A 1 -12.33 -27.58 11.00
N VAL A 2 -12.62 -27.80 9.71
CA VAL A 2 -11.54 -28.06 8.73
C VAL A 2 -10.95 -26.71 8.38
N THR A 3 -9.71 -26.46 8.77
CA THR A 3 -8.94 -25.29 8.32
C THR A 3 -8.61 -25.49 6.84
N SER A 4 -9.35 -24.84 5.94
CA SER A 4 -9.00 -24.83 4.51
C SER A 4 -7.73 -24.01 4.32
N GLY A 5 -6.61 -24.67 4.04
CA GLY A 5 -5.37 -23.99 3.69
C GLY A 5 -5.52 -23.12 2.45
N VAL A 6 -4.67 -22.10 2.34
CA VAL A 6 -4.62 -21.21 1.16
C VAL A 6 -3.81 -21.88 0.06
N ARG A 7 -4.31 -21.85 -1.18
CA ARG A 7 -3.58 -22.40 -2.33
C ARG A 7 -2.55 -21.38 -2.81
N LEU A 8 -1.28 -21.72 -2.69
CA LEU A 8 -0.17 -20.90 -3.20
C LEU A 8 0.27 -21.44 -4.56
N LEU A 9 0.29 -20.58 -5.58
CA LEU A 9 0.98 -20.82 -6.85
C LEU A 9 2.34 -20.14 -6.78
N VAL A 10 3.37 -20.95 -6.54
CA VAL A 10 4.73 -20.52 -6.22
C VAL A 10 5.58 -20.51 -7.48
N ARG A 11 6.16 -19.35 -7.84
CA ARG A 11 7.21 -19.25 -8.84
C ARG A 11 8.57 -19.20 -8.15
N HIS A 12 9.48 -20.13 -8.50
CA HIS A 12 10.74 -20.33 -7.78
C HIS A 12 11.93 -20.64 -8.71
N GLY A 13 13.15 -20.42 -8.20
CA GLY A 13 14.39 -20.69 -8.94
C GLY A 13 14.77 -19.64 -9.98
N GLY A 14 14.05 -18.53 -10.04
CA GLY A 14 14.44 -17.28 -10.71
C GLY A 14 14.87 -16.21 -9.70
N TYR A 15 14.94 -14.96 -10.17
CA TYR A 15 15.42 -13.81 -9.40
C TYR A 15 14.55 -12.56 -9.63
N PHE A 16 14.65 -11.61 -8.70
CA PHE A 16 14.04 -10.29 -8.82
C PHE A 16 14.99 -9.32 -9.54
N GLU A 17 14.44 -8.48 -10.40
CA GLU A 17 15.15 -7.36 -11.04
C GLU A 17 14.29 -6.10 -10.94
N SER A 18 14.90 -4.97 -10.61
CA SER A 18 14.23 -3.66 -10.56
C SER A 18 14.46 -2.90 -11.86
N ASN A 19 13.40 -2.46 -12.53
CA ASN A 19 13.53 -1.47 -13.60
C ASN A 19 13.70 -0.07 -12.99
N GLN A 20 14.71 0.68 -13.44
CA GLN A 20 15.00 2.01 -12.90
C GLN A 20 14.02 3.07 -13.42
N ASP A 21 13.45 2.86 -14.62
CA ASP A 21 12.61 3.85 -15.30
C ASP A 21 11.20 3.94 -14.68
N ASP A 22 10.59 2.80 -14.34
CA ASP A 22 9.26 2.71 -13.72
C ASP A 22 9.27 2.42 -12.20
N ARG A 23 10.46 2.09 -11.64
CA ARG A 23 10.69 1.71 -10.24
C ARG A 23 9.97 0.44 -9.78
N ARG A 24 9.52 -0.41 -10.69
CA ARG A 24 8.86 -1.69 -10.38
C ARG A 24 9.88 -2.83 -10.28
N ALA A 25 9.53 -3.83 -9.50
CA ALA A 25 10.24 -5.10 -9.43
C ALA A 25 9.55 -6.14 -10.32
N TYR A 26 10.36 -6.91 -11.03
CA TYR A 26 9.94 -8.00 -11.92
C TYR A 26 10.59 -9.30 -11.46
N TYR A 27 9.90 -10.43 -11.65
CA TYR A 27 10.49 -11.75 -11.44
C TYR A 27 10.82 -12.41 -12.78
N LYS A 28 12.10 -12.69 -13.00
CA LYS A 28 12.59 -13.35 -14.22
C LYS A 28 12.85 -14.83 -14.00
N GLU A 29 12.68 -15.60 -15.08
CA GLU A 29 12.93 -17.05 -15.13
C GLU A 29 12.08 -17.85 -14.13
N GLY A 30 12.58 -19.00 -13.65
CA GLY A 30 11.95 -19.84 -12.63
C GLY A 30 10.87 -20.82 -13.15
N ASN A 31 10.52 -21.76 -12.27
CA ASN A 31 9.50 -22.80 -12.46
C ASN A 31 8.27 -22.52 -11.59
N LEU A 32 7.11 -23.11 -11.94
CA LEU A 32 5.87 -23.01 -11.18
C LEU A 32 5.58 -24.29 -10.39
N LYS A 33 5.18 -24.13 -9.13
CA LYS A 33 4.78 -25.21 -8.23
C LYS A 33 3.54 -24.78 -7.43
N ALA A 34 2.49 -25.59 -7.43
CA ALA A 34 1.34 -25.37 -6.55
C ALA A 34 1.58 -26.06 -5.19
N THR A 35 1.20 -25.41 -4.09
CA THR A 35 1.17 -26.02 -2.76
C THR A 35 -0.02 -25.48 -1.94
N LEU A 36 -0.36 -26.20 -0.89
CA LEU A 36 -1.34 -25.78 0.12
C LEU A 36 -0.59 -25.27 1.36
N TYR A 37 -0.85 -24.03 1.77
CA TYR A 37 -0.33 -23.47 3.00
C TYR A 37 -1.38 -23.56 4.11
N ASN A 38 -1.04 -24.31 5.16
CA ASN A 38 -1.88 -24.50 6.36
C ASN A 38 -1.25 -23.83 7.60
N GLY A 39 -0.29 -22.93 7.40
CA GLY A 39 0.34 -22.19 8.49
C GLY A 39 -0.47 -20.96 8.90
N ASP A 40 0.04 -20.25 9.90
CA ASP A 40 -0.46 -18.97 10.37
C ASP A 40 0.08 -17.79 9.55
N ASN A 41 -0.18 -16.59 10.03
CA ASN A 41 0.23 -15.35 9.39
C ASN A 41 1.73 -15.01 9.60
N SER A 42 2.57 -15.95 10.03
CA SER A 42 3.99 -15.68 10.26
C SER A 42 4.82 -15.77 8.99
N LEU A 43 5.63 -14.73 8.73
CA LEU A 43 6.64 -14.76 7.67
C LEU A 43 7.72 -15.82 7.94
N GLN A 44 8.01 -16.12 9.21
CA GLN A 44 8.93 -17.20 9.57
C GLN A 44 8.36 -18.59 9.22
N GLN A 45 7.06 -18.82 9.46
CA GLN A 45 6.43 -20.10 9.12
C GLN A 45 6.26 -20.27 7.60
N LEU A 46 5.89 -19.20 6.89
CA LEU A 46 5.87 -19.19 5.43
C LEU A 46 7.26 -19.48 4.84
N LYS A 47 8.31 -18.82 5.36
CA LYS A 47 9.72 -19.09 5.02
C LYS A 47 10.09 -20.56 5.23
N ALA A 48 9.76 -21.14 6.38
CA ALA A 48 10.06 -22.54 6.69
C ALA A 48 9.33 -23.53 5.76
N HIS A 49 8.04 -23.29 5.49
CA HIS A 49 7.25 -24.10 4.57
C HIS A 49 7.82 -24.06 3.14
N MET A 50 8.17 -22.87 2.66
CA MET A 50 8.76 -22.67 1.34
C MET A 50 10.17 -23.27 1.23
N GLY A 51 11.02 -23.09 2.25
CA GLY A 51 12.35 -23.71 2.29
C GLY A 51 12.30 -25.24 2.24
N SER A 52 11.36 -25.85 2.96
CA SER A 52 11.12 -27.31 2.91
C SER A 52 10.64 -27.78 1.54
N ILE A 53 9.71 -27.06 0.91
CA ILE A 53 9.11 -27.44 -0.39
C ILE A 53 10.04 -27.22 -1.58
N LEU A 54 10.98 -26.27 -1.47
CA LEU A 54 11.89 -25.85 -2.53
C LEU A 54 13.34 -26.30 -2.30
N SER A 55 13.64 -26.93 -1.16
CA SER A 55 14.99 -27.30 -0.72
C SER A 55 15.96 -26.11 -0.64
N PHE A 56 15.48 -24.98 -0.11
CA PHE A 56 16.26 -23.76 0.10
C PHE A 56 16.34 -23.40 1.60
N ASP A 57 17.37 -22.65 1.99
CA ASP A 57 17.47 -22.07 3.34
C ASP A 57 16.36 -21.01 3.54
N PRO A 58 15.46 -21.17 4.53
CA PRO A 58 14.39 -20.21 4.83
C PRO A 58 14.87 -18.77 5.08
N SER A 59 16.08 -18.61 5.60
CA SER A 59 16.66 -17.29 5.92
C SER A 59 16.99 -16.50 4.64
N CYS A 60 17.49 -17.17 3.60
CA CYS A 60 17.87 -16.57 2.31
C CYS A 60 16.69 -16.26 1.38
N LEU A 61 15.46 -16.64 1.71
CA LEU A 61 14.31 -16.42 0.82
C LEU A 61 13.78 -14.99 0.87
N LYS A 62 13.74 -14.32 -0.28
CA LYS A 62 12.93 -13.13 -0.52
C LYS A 62 11.62 -13.54 -1.23
N PHE A 63 10.52 -12.93 -0.80
CA PHE A 63 9.19 -13.13 -1.36
C PHE A 63 8.63 -11.82 -1.90
N MET A 64 7.93 -11.92 -3.01
CA MET A 64 6.95 -10.94 -3.43
C MET A 64 5.69 -11.67 -3.89
N TYR A 65 4.52 -11.10 -3.66
CA TYR A 65 3.26 -11.63 -4.19
C TYR A 65 2.66 -10.68 -5.21
N GLN A 66 1.68 -11.17 -5.96
CA GLN A 66 0.97 -10.41 -6.98
C GLN A 66 -0.50 -10.31 -6.57
N GLU A 67 -1.05 -9.09 -6.54
CA GLU A 67 -2.47 -8.87 -6.33
C GLU A 67 -3.26 -9.21 -7.61
N GLU A 68 -4.45 -9.80 -7.49
CA GLU A 68 -5.28 -10.18 -8.65
C GLU A 68 -5.65 -8.95 -9.51
N ASP A 69 -5.96 -7.82 -8.88
CA ASP A 69 -6.32 -6.55 -9.54
C ASP A 69 -5.12 -5.82 -10.19
N LYS A 70 -3.87 -6.20 -9.86
CA LYS A 70 -2.64 -5.53 -10.32
C LYS A 70 -1.59 -6.54 -10.79
N PRO A 71 -1.81 -7.26 -11.90
CA PRO A 71 -0.96 -8.37 -12.31
C PRO A 71 0.47 -8.01 -12.73
N MET A 72 0.80 -6.71 -12.82
CA MET A 72 2.14 -6.21 -13.16
C MET A 72 2.90 -5.66 -11.96
N ASP A 73 2.28 -5.60 -10.77
CA ASP A 73 2.86 -5.04 -9.56
C ASP A 73 3.15 -6.16 -8.54
N LEU A 74 4.44 -6.37 -8.28
CA LEU A 74 4.91 -7.27 -7.23
C LEU A 74 5.00 -6.50 -5.91
N VAL A 75 4.37 -7.04 -4.87
CA VAL A 75 4.34 -6.49 -3.51
C VAL A 75 5.29 -7.30 -2.62
N ASP A 76 6.24 -6.64 -1.96
CA ASP A 76 7.19 -7.28 -1.03
C ASP A 76 6.47 -7.88 0.21
N LEU A 77 6.88 -9.07 0.64
CA LEU A 77 6.52 -9.59 1.98
C LEU A 77 7.69 -9.35 2.93
N ILE A 78 7.56 -8.36 3.81
CA ILE A 78 8.60 -7.88 4.71
C ILE A 78 8.37 -8.37 6.14
N ASP A 79 7.10 -8.44 6.58
CA ASP A 79 6.73 -8.88 7.93
C ASP A 79 5.47 -9.76 8.00
N ASP A 80 5.12 -10.23 9.21
CA ASP A 80 3.91 -11.02 9.50
C ASP A 80 2.61 -10.33 9.06
N GLY A 81 2.58 -8.99 9.05
CA GLY A 81 1.46 -8.20 8.57
C GLY A 81 1.26 -8.39 7.07
N ASP A 82 2.32 -8.35 6.26
CA ASP A 82 2.22 -8.58 4.81
C ASP A 82 1.73 -9.99 4.48
N VAL A 83 2.18 -10.99 5.24
CA VAL A 83 1.70 -12.36 5.10
C VAL A 83 0.20 -12.44 5.44
N MET A 84 -0.25 -11.75 6.49
CA MET A 84 -1.67 -11.68 6.79
C MET A 84 -2.47 -10.99 5.68
N CYS A 85 -2.01 -9.84 5.17
CA CYS A 85 -2.60 -9.15 4.01
C CYS A 85 -2.82 -10.11 2.85
N MET A 86 -1.73 -10.73 2.40
CA MET A 86 -1.68 -11.66 1.28
C MET A 86 -2.66 -12.84 1.46
N LEU A 87 -2.78 -13.39 2.67
CA LEU A 87 -3.66 -14.53 2.97
C LEU A 87 -5.14 -14.14 3.16
N MET A 88 -5.45 -12.89 3.52
CA MET A 88 -6.84 -12.42 3.64
C MET A 88 -7.48 -12.03 2.31
N VAL A 89 -6.69 -11.56 1.34
CA VAL A 89 -7.21 -10.97 0.10
C VAL A 89 -7.68 -12.02 -0.92
N ALA A 90 -7.05 -13.20 -0.98
CA ALA A 90 -7.37 -14.20 -2.02
C ALA A 90 -7.29 -15.66 -1.54
N SER A 91 -8.21 -16.50 -2.04
CA SER A 91 -8.17 -17.96 -1.84
C SER A 91 -7.08 -18.65 -2.67
N ASN A 92 -6.56 -17.96 -3.69
CA ASN A 92 -5.41 -18.36 -4.49
C ASN A 92 -4.40 -17.21 -4.48
N VAL A 93 -3.17 -17.47 -4.05
CA VAL A 93 -2.11 -16.45 -4.01
C VAL A 93 -1.03 -16.81 -5.02
N TYR A 94 -0.66 -15.87 -5.88
CA TYR A 94 0.53 -15.99 -6.71
C TYR A 94 1.74 -15.38 -5.99
N ILE A 95 2.76 -16.20 -5.73
CA ILE A 95 3.93 -15.79 -4.94
C ILE A 95 5.23 -16.13 -5.67
N CYS A 96 6.10 -15.14 -5.81
CA CYS A 96 7.43 -15.24 -6.39
C CYS A 96 8.47 -15.38 -5.28
N VAL A 97 9.42 -16.32 -5.44
CA VAL A 97 10.42 -16.67 -4.44
C VAL A 97 11.81 -16.66 -5.05
N ALA A 98 12.69 -15.79 -4.56
CA ALA A 98 14.10 -15.76 -4.93
C ALA A 98 14.97 -16.23 -3.77
N ASN A 99 15.97 -17.06 -4.07
CA ASN A 99 17.00 -17.44 -3.11
C ASN A 99 18.16 -16.43 -3.16
N GLN A 100 18.26 -15.60 -2.12
CA GLN A 100 19.30 -14.57 -1.98
C GLN A 100 20.53 -15.09 -1.22
N THR A 101 20.99 -16.30 -1.53
CA THR A 101 22.32 -16.76 -1.07
C THR A 101 23.36 -15.70 -1.41
N SER A 102 24.09 -15.23 -0.39
CA SER A 102 25.02 -14.10 -0.43
C SER A 102 25.82 -14.08 -1.73
N GLN A 103 25.59 -13.06 -2.57
CA GLN A 103 26.25 -12.99 -3.88
C GLN A 103 27.77 -13.04 -3.70
N PRO A 104 28.50 -13.89 -4.44
CA PRO A 104 29.95 -13.77 -4.52
C PRO A 104 30.27 -12.45 -5.22
N ASN A 105 31.06 -11.59 -4.55
CA ASN A 105 31.47 -10.29 -5.07
C ASN A 105 32.13 -10.43 -6.45
N LEU A 106 31.47 -9.92 -7.50
CA LEU A 106 32.04 -9.84 -8.83
C LEU A 106 32.90 -8.58 -8.96
N VAL A 107 34.16 -8.77 -8.54
CA VAL A 107 35.40 -8.09 -8.99
C VAL A 107 35.32 -6.59 -9.30
N GLU A 108 35.90 -5.83 -8.38
CA GLU A 108 36.41 -4.47 -8.53
C GLU A 108 37.22 -4.26 -9.83
N HIS A 109 36.85 -3.24 -10.61
CA HIS A 109 37.80 -2.53 -11.48
C HIS A 109 37.86 -1.04 -11.09
N GLN A 110 39.08 -0.61 -10.82
CA GLN A 110 39.52 0.66 -10.22
C GLN A 110 39.61 1.80 -11.26
N PRO A 111 40.14 2.99 -10.91
CA PRO A 111 39.72 3.93 -9.87
C PRO A 111 39.44 5.34 -10.45
N PHE A 112 39.13 6.31 -9.59
CA PHE A 112 38.90 7.72 -9.95
C PHE A 112 40.05 8.38 -10.72
N ASN A 113 39.69 9.34 -11.59
CA ASN A 113 40.55 10.47 -11.92
C ASN A 113 39.74 11.79 -11.88
N HIS A 114 40.37 12.85 -11.40
CA HIS A 114 39.68 14.08 -10.97
C HIS A 114 39.41 15.06 -12.13
N THR A 115 38.22 15.68 -12.13
CA THR A 115 38.09 17.09 -12.58
C THR A 115 37.02 17.82 -11.76
N SER A 116 37.32 19.09 -11.45
CA SER A 116 36.54 19.97 -10.55
C SER A 116 35.12 20.27 -11.04
N ALA A 117 34.17 20.38 -10.11
CA ALA A 117 32.83 20.88 -10.39
C ALA A 117 32.86 22.40 -10.72
N PRO A 118 32.28 22.85 -11.85
CA PRO A 118 31.98 24.26 -12.06
C PRO A 118 30.74 24.64 -11.26
N SER A 119 30.88 25.58 -10.34
CA SER A 119 29.74 26.29 -9.76
C SER A 119 29.21 27.28 -10.80
N THR A 120 27.96 27.11 -11.22
CA THR A 120 27.20 28.14 -11.96
C THR A 120 25.86 28.38 -11.29
N ARG A 121 25.84 29.31 -10.34
CA ARG A 121 24.63 30.13 -10.11
C ARG A 121 24.45 30.96 -11.36
N ASP A 122 23.50 30.62 -12.22
CA ASP A 122 22.83 31.65 -13.03
C ASP A 122 21.43 31.23 -13.50
N SER A 123 20.45 31.97 -12.99
CA SER A 123 19.39 32.61 -13.78
C SER A 123 18.66 31.79 -14.85
N CYS A 124 17.49 31.22 -14.50
CA CYS A 124 16.48 30.77 -15.46
C CYS A 124 15.25 31.70 -15.38
N PRO A 125 14.70 32.22 -16.50
CA PRO A 125 13.80 33.37 -16.47
C PRO A 125 12.32 33.03 -16.25
N SER A 126 11.64 33.90 -15.49
CA SER A 126 10.19 33.85 -15.30
C SER A 126 9.45 34.30 -16.56
N VAL A 127 8.76 33.39 -17.25
CA VAL A 127 7.84 33.75 -18.34
C VAL A 127 6.52 34.22 -17.73
N GLN A 128 6.27 35.52 -17.76
CA GLN A 128 4.94 36.09 -17.53
C GLN A 128 4.17 36.18 -18.85
N VAL A 129 2.94 35.67 -18.87
CA VAL A 129 2.02 35.83 -20.00
C VAL A 129 1.07 36.97 -19.69
N ASN A 130 1.26 38.12 -20.36
CA ASN A 130 0.33 39.25 -20.34
C ASN A 130 -0.68 39.14 -21.48
N VAL A 131 -1.96 39.44 -21.19
CA VAL A 131 -3.02 39.70 -22.18
C VAL A 131 -3.79 40.95 -21.68
N PRO A 132 -4.17 41.91 -22.54
CA PRO A 132 -4.18 43.34 -22.17
C PRO A 132 -5.49 43.92 -21.62
N THR A 133 -5.40 45.15 -21.09
CA THR A 133 -6.47 45.92 -20.42
C THR A 133 -6.92 47.15 -21.25
N THR A 134 -8.09 47.72 -20.89
CA THR A 134 -8.68 49.04 -21.28
C THR A 134 -9.45 49.04 -22.62
N SER A 135 -10.64 49.65 -22.80
CA SER A 135 -11.65 50.33 -21.92
C SER A 135 -13.01 50.44 -22.69
N ASN A 136 -14.16 50.98 -22.22
CA ASN A 136 -14.56 51.68 -20.98
C ASN A 136 -16.11 51.68 -20.77
N ILE A 137 -16.57 52.06 -19.56
CA ILE A 137 -17.87 52.71 -19.17
C ILE A 137 -19.18 52.38 -19.93
N ALA A 138 -20.19 51.80 -19.23
CA ALA A 138 -21.51 52.45 -18.97
C ALA A 138 -22.55 51.55 -18.24
N ALA A 139 -23.27 52.15 -17.29
CA ALA A 139 -24.66 51.90 -16.83
C ALA A 139 -25.16 50.47 -16.47
N GLU A 140 -25.41 50.29 -15.16
CA GLU A 140 -26.68 49.85 -14.53
C GLU A 140 -27.67 48.96 -15.32
N HIS A 141 -27.92 47.75 -14.80
CA HIS A 141 -29.27 47.39 -14.33
C HIS A 141 -29.19 46.28 -13.27
N GLU A 142 -29.93 46.43 -12.17
CA GLU A 142 -30.16 45.33 -11.21
C GLU A 142 -31.16 44.34 -11.81
N SER A 143 -30.91 43.04 -11.67
CA SER A 143 -31.94 42.02 -11.80
C SER A 143 -31.57 40.82 -10.94
N GLU A 144 -32.36 40.60 -9.88
CA GLU A 144 -32.37 39.34 -9.14
C GLU A 144 -32.65 38.19 -10.12
N SER A 145 -31.82 37.15 -10.09
CA SER A 145 -32.15 35.86 -10.71
C SER A 145 -32.07 34.80 -9.62
N GLU A 146 -33.22 34.20 -9.34
CA GLU A 146 -33.43 33.30 -8.21
C GLU A 146 -32.50 32.09 -8.23
N GLY A 147 -32.22 31.53 -7.05
CA GLY A 147 -31.32 30.40 -6.92
C GLY A 147 -31.84 29.16 -7.66
N GLU A 148 -30.99 28.56 -8.49
CA GLU A 148 -31.29 27.24 -9.07
C GLU A 148 -31.59 26.24 -7.94
N PRO A 149 -32.71 25.51 -8.00
CA PRO A 149 -32.99 24.47 -7.03
C PRO A 149 -31.96 23.35 -7.24
N VAL A 150 -31.08 23.15 -6.25
CA VAL A 150 -30.26 21.94 -6.18
C VAL A 150 -31.23 20.77 -6.09
N ALA A 151 -31.38 20.04 -7.20
CA ALA A 151 -32.35 18.96 -7.31
C ALA A 151 -32.18 18.00 -6.13
N GLU A 152 -33.22 17.90 -5.30
CA GLU A 152 -33.32 16.92 -4.23
C GLU A 152 -33.26 15.53 -4.89
N ARG A 153 -32.07 14.92 -4.85
CA ARG A 153 -31.90 13.56 -5.33
C ARG A 153 -32.58 12.66 -4.32
N ASP A 154 -33.61 11.97 -4.79
CA ASP A 154 -34.43 11.04 -4.02
C ASP A 154 -33.54 10.10 -3.18
N VAL A 155 -33.50 10.33 -1.87
CA VAL A 155 -32.48 9.76 -0.97
C VAL A 155 -32.74 8.26 -0.71
N ASP A 156 -33.95 7.80 -0.98
CA ASP A 156 -34.46 6.48 -0.62
C ASP A 156 -34.01 5.34 -1.56
N MET A 157 -33.24 5.62 -2.62
CA MET A 157 -32.70 4.58 -3.52
C MET A 157 -31.17 4.41 -3.52
N VAL A 158 -30.42 5.19 -2.74
CA VAL A 158 -28.96 4.96 -2.63
C VAL A 158 -28.70 3.85 -1.61
N PRO A 159 -28.12 2.69 -1.99
CA PRO A 159 -27.76 1.66 -1.02
C PRO A 159 -26.75 2.24 -0.02
N ARG A 160 -26.80 1.77 1.24
CA ARG A 160 -25.81 2.14 2.26
C ARG A 160 -24.44 1.55 1.90
N LEU A 161 -23.66 2.29 1.12
CA LEU A 161 -22.32 1.90 0.69
C LEU A 161 -21.29 2.21 1.78
N THR A 162 -20.42 1.25 2.07
CA THR A 162 -19.12 1.52 2.70
C THR A 162 -18.08 1.68 1.59
N ILE A 163 -17.45 2.84 1.49
CA ILE A 163 -16.48 3.15 0.43
C ILE A 163 -15.09 3.15 1.07
N VAL A 164 -14.35 2.07 0.83
CA VAL A 164 -12.96 1.90 1.29
C VAL A 164 -12.02 2.56 0.28
N SER A 165 -11.22 3.53 0.72
CA SER A 165 -10.30 4.30 -0.14
C SER A 165 -8.94 4.49 0.50
N ASP A 166 -7.98 5.07 -0.21
CA ASP A 166 -6.70 5.45 0.41
C ASP A 166 -6.90 6.57 1.47
N CYS A 167 -5.81 6.96 2.12
CA CYS A 167 -5.84 8.04 3.12
C CYS A 167 -5.55 9.43 2.51
N GLN A 168 -5.95 9.67 1.25
CA GLN A 168 -5.67 10.95 0.60
C GLN A 168 -6.53 12.09 1.18
N LYS A 169 -5.87 13.23 1.47
CA LYS A 169 -6.53 14.43 2.00
C LYS A 169 -7.63 14.91 1.04
N GLY A 170 -8.82 15.16 1.59
CA GLY A 170 -9.98 15.62 0.83
C GLY A 170 -10.80 14.51 0.15
N LEU A 171 -10.30 13.27 0.09
CA LEU A 171 -11.04 12.18 -0.57
C LEU A 171 -12.32 11.80 0.18
N GLN A 172 -12.29 11.73 1.52
CA GLN A 172 -13.51 11.54 2.33
C GLN A 172 -14.57 12.62 2.03
N THR A 173 -14.16 13.88 1.89
CA THR A 173 -15.06 15.00 1.56
C THR A 173 -15.65 14.87 0.16
N ALA A 174 -14.84 14.44 -0.81
CA ALA A 174 -15.31 14.17 -2.17
C ALA A 174 -16.30 12.98 -2.20
N ILE A 175 -16.00 11.90 -1.47
CA ILE A 175 -16.88 10.73 -1.32
C ILE A 175 -18.23 11.17 -0.74
N GLN A 176 -18.26 11.91 0.37
CA GLN A 176 -19.52 12.38 0.97
C GLN A 176 -20.30 13.34 0.06
N ARG A 177 -19.63 14.12 -0.80
CA ARG A 177 -20.29 15.01 -1.77
C ARG A 177 -20.92 14.25 -2.94
N VAL A 178 -20.33 13.14 -3.38
CA VAL A 178 -20.83 12.35 -4.52
C VAL A 178 -21.79 11.24 -4.08
N PHE A 179 -21.54 10.66 -2.91
CA PHE A 179 -22.32 9.60 -2.28
C PHE A 179 -22.76 10.01 -0.85
N PRO A 180 -23.72 10.96 -0.72
CA PRO A 180 -24.26 11.34 0.58
C PRO A 180 -24.82 10.12 1.33
N GLY A 181 -24.51 9.99 2.62
CA GLY A 181 -24.96 8.87 3.45
C GLY A 181 -24.15 7.58 3.30
N SER A 182 -23.08 7.59 2.50
CA SER A 182 -22.08 6.52 2.52
C SER A 182 -21.22 6.54 3.80
N TYR A 183 -20.64 5.40 4.14
CA TYR A 183 -19.62 5.26 5.19
C TYR A 183 -18.22 5.25 4.54
N PRO A 184 -17.49 6.38 4.48
CA PRO A 184 -16.11 6.39 4.02
C PRO A 184 -15.25 5.65 5.04
N ALA A 185 -14.39 4.76 4.56
CA ALA A 185 -13.44 4.01 5.36
C ALA A 185 -12.05 4.07 4.71
N HIS A 186 -11.02 3.94 5.55
CA HIS A 186 -9.64 3.88 5.07
C HIS A 186 -9.22 2.45 4.78
N CYS A 187 -8.53 2.27 3.66
CA CYS A 187 -7.96 1.01 3.23
C CYS A 187 -6.85 0.60 4.21
N MET A 188 -7.03 -0.55 4.85
CA MET A 188 -6.13 -1.00 5.91
C MET A 188 -4.69 -1.23 5.43
N HIS A 189 -4.48 -1.66 4.18
CA HIS A 189 -3.15 -1.69 3.55
C HIS A 189 -2.48 -0.31 3.55
N HIS A 190 -3.18 0.72 3.07
CA HIS A 190 -2.66 2.09 3.03
C HIS A 190 -2.47 2.69 4.44
N LEU A 191 -3.34 2.35 5.40
CA LEU A 191 -3.14 2.70 6.81
C LEU A 191 -1.84 2.09 7.36
N VAL A 192 -1.59 0.80 7.07
CA VAL A 192 -0.38 0.09 7.52
C VAL A 192 0.88 0.62 6.85
N ASP A 193 0.85 0.98 5.57
CA ASP A 193 1.99 1.60 4.89
C ASP A 193 2.28 3.02 5.38
N ASN A 194 1.24 3.78 5.75
CA ASN A 194 1.40 5.06 6.45
C ASN A 194 1.97 4.84 7.87
N PHE A 195 1.47 3.83 8.58
CA PHE A 195 1.88 3.49 9.93
C PHE A 195 3.35 3.06 9.99
N ARG A 196 3.78 2.12 9.13
CA ARG A 196 5.18 1.65 9.02
C ARG A 196 6.17 2.77 8.75
N ARG A 197 5.78 3.79 7.98
CA ARG A 197 6.61 4.97 7.71
C ARG A 197 6.86 5.83 8.96
N LYS A 198 5.95 5.80 9.95
CA LYS A 198 6.14 6.43 11.26
C LYS A 198 6.80 5.47 12.28
N TRP A 199 6.22 4.28 12.48
CA TRP A 199 6.67 3.27 13.44
C TRP A 199 7.26 2.06 12.72
N LYS A 200 8.60 1.96 12.71
CA LYS A 200 9.37 0.89 12.02
C LYS A 200 9.36 -0.47 12.75
N ASN A 201 8.35 -0.74 13.59
CA ASN A 201 8.28 -1.94 14.43
C ASN A 201 7.11 -2.83 13.99
N THR A 202 7.44 -4.03 13.51
CA THR A 202 6.52 -5.02 12.93
C THR A 202 5.50 -5.57 13.95
N VAL A 203 5.80 -5.50 15.26
CA VAL A 203 4.88 -5.94 16.32
C VAL A 203 3.61 -5.09 16.35
N PHE A 204 3.72 -3.78 16.09
CA PHE A 204 2.56 -2.91 16.01
C PHE A 204 1.68 -3.23 14.81
N VAL A 205 2.28 -3.51 13.65
CA VAL A 205 1.55 -3.83 12.42
C VAL A 205 0.62 -5.02 12.65
N LYS A 206 1.14 -6.09 13.27
CA LYS A 206 0.36 -7.28 13.64
C LYS A 206 -0.81 -6.96 14.59
N LYS A 207 -0.59 -6.12 15.61
CA LYS A 207 -1.64 -5.70 16.55
C LYS A 207 -2.70 -4.80 15.90
N PHE A 208 -2.28 -3.86 15.06
CA PHE A 208 -3.17 -2.94 14.37
C PHE A 208 -4.08 -3.72 13.40
N TRP A 209 -3.52 -4.70 12.70
CA TRP A 209 -4.27 -5.68 11.92
C TRP A 209 -5.25 -6.52 12.74
N ASN A 210 -4.83 -7.04 13.91
CA ASN A 210 -5.75 -7.75 14.82
C ASN A 210 -6.91 -6.86 15.29
N ALA A 211 -6.64 -5.58 15.60
CA ALA A 211 -7.66 -4.61 15.97
C ALA A 211 -8.66 -4.39 14.82
N ALA A 212 -8.16 -4.11 13.61
CA ALA A 212 -9.00 -3.94 12.42
C ALA A 212 -9.83 -5.19 12.06
N GLY A 213 -9.30 -6.39 12.34
CA GLY A 213 -9.99 -7.67 12.17
C GLY A 213 -10.91 -8.09 13.34
N ALA A 214 -11.03 -7.28 14.40
CA ALA A 214 -11.77 -7.67 15.60
C ALA A 214 -13.29 -7.71 15.35
N LEU A 215 -13.92 -8.85 15.62
CA LEU A 215 -15.36 -9.08 15.42
C LEU A 215 -16.26 -8.45 16.49
N SER A 216 -15.71 -7.66 17.42
CA SER A 216 -16.46 -6.97 18.47
C SER A 216 -15.70 -5.74 18.97
N THR A 217 -16.44 -4.73 19.44
CA THR A 217 -15.88 -3.49 20.02
C THR A 217 -14.90 -3.81 21.15
N LYS A 218 -15.23 -4.75 22.04
CA LYS A 218 -14.34 -5.19 23.12
C LYS A 218 -13.03 -5.78 22.60
N GLY A 219 -13.08 -6.60 21.54
CA GLY A 219 -11.87 -7.16 20.93
C GLY A 219 -10.98 -6.09 20.27
N PHE A 220 -11.60 -5.08 19.64
CA PHE A 220 -10.90 -3.91 19.11
C PHE A 220 -10.21 -3.13 20.24
N GLU A 221 -10.95 -2.79 21.30
CA GLU A 221 -10.44 -2.09 22.49
C GLU A 221 -9.28 -2.85 23.15
N GLU A 222 -9.37 -4.18 23.27
CA GLU A 222 -8.31 -5.03 23.82
C GLU A 222 -7.02 -5.02 22.98
N GLU A 223 -7.10 -5.07 21.64
CA GLU A 223 -5.90 -4.95 20.79
C GLU A 223 -5.35 -3.51 20.77
N MET A 224 -6.22 -2.51 20.78
CA MET A 224 -5.81 -1.10 20.86
C MET A 224 -5.11 -0.77 22.18
N LEU A 225 -5.57 -1.32 23.31
CA LEU A 225 -4.86 -1.24 24.59
C LEU A 225 -3.46 -1.84 24.51
N LYS A 226 -3.29 -3.00 23.86
CA LYS A 226 -1.97 -3.62 23.66
C LYS A 226 -1.03 -2.83 22.74
N ILE A 227 -1.56 -1.91 21.91
CA ILE A 227 -0.77 -0.94 21.15
C ILE A 227 -0.35 0.20 22.08
N LYS A 228 -1.33 0.75 22.82
CA LYS A 228 -1.15 1.86 23.77
C LYS A 228 -0.11 1.57 24.85
N GLU A 229 -0.09 0.35 25.38
CA GLU A 229 0.90 -0.12 26.36
C GLU A 229 2.35 -0.09 25.83
N ILE A 230 2.55 -0.16 24.51
CA ILE A 230 3.87 -0.15 23.89
C ILE A 230 4.23 1.26 23.40
N ASP A 231 3.29 2.00 22.80
CA ASP A 231 3.45 3.39 22.37
C ASP A 231 2.09 4.11 22.33
N GLU A 232 1.91 5.10 23.22
CA GLU A 232 0.71 5.95 23.29
C GLU A 232 0.49 6.74 21.99
N GLY A 233 1.55 7.22 21.34
CA GLY A 233 1.46 7.98 20.10
C GLY A 233 0.98 7.14 18.92
N ALA A 234 1.35 5.86 18.87
CA ALA A 234 0.81 4.89 17.92
C ALA A 234 -0.69 4.65 18.14
N TYR A 235 -1.12 4.52 19.40
CA TYR A 235 -2.54 4.41 19.75
C TYR A 235 -3.33 5.66 19.32
N GLN A 236 -2.85 6.86 19.67
CA GLN A 236 -3.52 8.11 19.33
C GLN A 236 -3.66 8.26 17.81
N TRP A 237 -2.59 7.99 17.03
CA TRP A 237 -2.64 8.12 15.57
C TRP A 237 -3.60 7.15 14.86
N ILE A 238 -3.87 5.97 15.44
CA ILE A 238 -4.87 5.04 14.89
C ILE A 238 -6.30 5.51 15.20
N MET A 239 -6.48 6.34 16.24
CA MET A 239 -7.76 6.88 16.68
C MET A 239 -8.08 8.28 16.09
N GLU A 240 -7.14 8.87 15.34
CA GLU A 240 -7.27 10.14 14.59
C GLU A 240 -7.99 9.97 13.23
#